data_AF-A0A968IUH3-F1
#
_entry.id   AF-A0A968IUH3-F1
#
_cell.length_a   1.000
_cell.length_b   1.000
_cell.length_c   1.000
_cell.angle_alpha   90.00
_cell.angle_beta   90.00
_cell.angle_gamma   90.00
#
_symmetry.space_group_name_H-M   'P 1'
#
loop_
_entity.id
_entity.type
_entity.pdbx_description
1 polymer ?
#
loop_
_entity_poly.entity_id
_entity_poly.type
_entity_poly.pdbx_seq_one_letter_code
_entity_poly.pdbx_strand_id
1 'polypeptide(L)' 'MRNTNIESRIVHAVWSSVSAINQQVLLQLDDQDLIQQIMRQIDKSSSLSSEDRQNLIGYISSKVMLIRDIAGS' A
#
# COMPACT_ATOMS: atom_id res chain seq x y z
N MET A 1 -5.35 -15.99 17.36
CA MET A 1 -5.00 -14.76 16.62
C MET A 1 -4.06 -15.18 15.49
N ARG A 2 -4.45 -15.05 14.21
CA ARG A 2 -3.58 -15.42 13.09
C ARG A 2 -2.43 -14.41 13.03
N ASN A 3 -1.23 -14.83 13.42
CA ASN A 3 0.00 -14.13 13.11
C ASN A 3 0.19 -14.27 11.59
N THR A 4 -0.36 -13.33 10.82
CA THR A 4 0.01 -13.17 9.42
C THR A 4 1.44 -12.67 9.42
N ASN A 5 2.39 -13.58 9.21
CA ASN A 5 3.75 -13.20 8.87
C ASN A 5 3.64 -12.45 7.53
N ILE A 6 3.51 -11.12 7.59
CA ILE A 6 3.44 -10.31 6.38
C ILE A 6 4.75 -10.54 5.67
N GLU A 7 4.67 -11.13 4.48
CA GLU A 7 5.88 -11.45 3.72
C GLU A 7 6.69 -10.17 3.51
N SER A 8 8.00 -10.25 3.68
CA SER A 8 8.91 -9.12 3.44
C SER A 8 8.67 -8.48 2.05
N ARG A 9 8.35 -9.32 1.06
CA ARG A 9 8.00 -8.89 -0.29
C ARG A 9 6.77 -7.95 -0.34
N ILE A 10 5.75 -8.20 0.49
CA ILE A 10 4.55 -7.36 0.61
C ILE A 10 4.92 -5.99 1.18
N VAL A 11 5.72 -5.97 2.26
CA VAL A 11 6.20 -4.72 2.87
C VAL A 11 6.99 -3.90 1.87
N HIS A 12 7.97 -4.51 1.20
CA HIS A 12 8.78 -3.84 0.19
C HIS A 12 7.96 -3.31 -0.99
N ALA A 13 7.02 -4.10 -1.52
CA ALA A 13 6.18 -3.68 -2.64
C ALA A 13 5.35 -2.44 -2.30
N VAL A 14 4.79 -2.38 -1.09
CA VAL A 14 4.01 -1.22 -0.61
C VAL A 14 4.89 0.00 -0.47
N TRP A 15 5.98 -0.08 0.28
CA TRP A 15 6.82 1.10 0.53
C TRP A 15 7.55 1.61 -0.72
N SER A 16 7.95 0.71 -1.62
CA SER A 16 8.48 1.09 -2.93
C SER A 16 7.43 1.82 -3.75
N SER A 17 6.16 1.38 -3.69
CA SER A 17 5.07 2.00 -4.44
C SER A 17 4.67 3.36 -3.86
N VAL A 18 4.57 3.47 -2.53
CA VAL A 18 4.32 4.74 -1.84
C VAL A 18 5.39 5.78 -2.18
N SER A 19 6.67 5.38 -2.17
CA SER A 19 7.79 6.27 -2.52
C SER A 19 7.77 6.75 -3.97
N ALA A 20 7.11 5.99 -4.87
CA ALA A 20 6.99 6.35 -6.28
C ALA A 20 5.76 7.22 -6.58
N ILE A 21 4.80 7.35 -5.65
CA ILE A 21 3.61 8.17 -5.80
C ILE A 21 3.93 9.60 -5.34
N ASN A 22 3.44 10.60 -6.07
CA ASN A 22 3.57 11.99 -5.67
C ASN A 22 2.89 12.24 -4.30
N GLN A 23 3.58 12.90 -3.38
CA GLN A 23 3.09 13.18 -2.02
C GLN A 23 1.74 13.91 -1.98
N GLN A 24 1.50 14.85 -2.89
CA GLN A 24 0.21 15.56 -2.95
C GLN A 24 -0.94 14.61 -3.27
N VAL A 25 -0.71 13.59 -4.11
CA VAL A 25 -1.70 12.56 -4.41
C VAL A 25 -1.97 11.70 -3.17
N LEU A 26 -0.93 11.33 -2.41
CA LEU A 26 -1.11 10.56 -1.18
C LEU A 26 -1.94 11.29 -0.12
N LEU A 27 -1.88 12.62 -0.07
CA LEU A 27 -2.57 13.45 0.91
C LEU A 27 -4.00 13.82 0.50
N GLN A 28 -4.27 13.98 -0.80
CA GLN A 28 -5.57 14.43 -1.32
C GLN A 28 -6.61 13.31 -1.46
N LEU A 29 -6.17 12.07 -1.62
CA LEU A 29 -7.08 10.94 -1.76
C LEU A 29 -7.73 10.59 -0.42
N ASP A 30 -8.98 10.12 -0.49
CA ASP A 30 -9.57 9.42 0.66
C ASP A 30 -8.89 8.06 0.86
N ASP A 31 -9.20 7.40 1.96
CA ASP A 31 -8.51 6.16 2.34
C ASP A 31 -8.74 5.04 1.31
N GLN A 32 -9.93 4.95 0.72
CA GLN A 32 -10.24 3.91 -0.27
C GLN A 32 -9.50 4.17 -1.57
N ASP A 33 -9.54 5.41 -2.06
CA ASP A 33 -8.85 5.81 -3.28
C ASP A 33 -7.33 5.71 -3.13
N LEU A 34 -6.79 6.02 -1.95
CA LEU A 34 -5.37 5.85 -1.64
C LEU A 34 -4.96 4.38 -1.72
N ILE A 35 -5.73 3.48 -1.10
CA ILE A 35 -5.49 2.03 -1.15
C ILE A 35 -5.51 1.56 -2.61
N GLN A 36 -6.51 1.97 -3.39
CA GLN A 36 -6.61 1.59 -4.80
C GLN A 36 -5.45 2.14 -5.63
N GLN A 37 -5.01 3.36 -5.37
CA GLN A 37 -3.88 3.97 -6.09
C GLN A 37 -2.58 3.21 -5.82
N ILE A 38 -2.32 2.83 -4.57
CA ILE A 38 -1.14 2.03 -4.21
C ILE A 38 -1.24 0.64 -4.84
N MET A 39 -2.41 0.00 -4.79
CA MET A 39 -2.64 -1.29 -5.42
C MET A 39 -2.38 -1.27 -6.93
N ARG A 40 -2.87 -0.24 -7.63
CA ARG A 40 -2.60 -0.05 -9.06
C ARG A 40 -1.12 0.13 -9.35
N GLN A 41 -0.37 0.80 -8.47
CA GLN A 41 1.06 0.97 -8.65
C GLN A 41 1.82 -0.35 -8.48
N ILE A 42 1.41 -1.20 -7.52
CA ILE A 42 1.98 -2.53 -7.33
C ILE A 42 1.64 -3.46 -8.51
N ASP A 43 0.39 -3.44 -8.98
CA ASP A 43 -0.06 -4.24 -10.13
C ASP A 43 0.71 -3.91 -11.43
N LYS A 44 1.20 -2.67 -11.60
CA LYS A 44 2.08 -2.32 -12.74
C LYS A 44 3.44 -3.00 -12.68
N SER A 45 3.92 -3.32 -11.48
CA SER A 45 5.26 -3.87 -11.25
C SER A 45 5.27 -5.39 -11.08
N SER A 46 4.12 -6.01 -10.82
CA SER A 46 4.02 -7.44 -10.52
C SER A 46 2.62 -7.99 -10.80
N SER A 47 2.54 -9.22 -11.32
CA SER A 47 1.29 -9.98 -11.33
C SER A 47 1.03 -10.52 -9.92
N LEU A 48 -0.04 -10.05 -9.28
CA LEU A 48 -0.41 -10.47 -7.93
C LEU A 48 -1.42 -11.62 -7.96
N SER A 49 -1.23 -12.61 -7.08
CA SER A 49 -2.29 -13.58 -6.80
C SER A 49 -3.45 -12.92 -6.05
N SER A 50 -4.63 -13.56 -6.03
CA SER A 50 -5.78 -13.07 -5.26
C SER A 50 -5.48 -13.02 -3.75
N GLU A 51 -4.67 -13.94 -3.23
CA GLU A 51 -4.25 -13.95 -1.83
C GLU A 51 -3.29 -12.79 -1.53
N ASP A 52 -2.28 -12.57 -2.37
CA ASP A 52 -1.35 -11.43 -2.23
C ASP A 52 -2.11 -10.11 -2.25
N ARG A 53 -3.08 -9.97 -3.15
CA ARG A 53 -3.93 -8.78 -3.25
C ARG A 53 -4.70 -8.54 -1.96
N GLN A 54 -5.30 -9.57 -1.38
CA GLN A 54 -6.04 -9.43 -0.12
C GLN A 54 -5.11 -9.07 1.06
N ASN A 55 -3.91 -9.66 1.11
CA ASN A 55 -2.91 -9.35 2.13
C ASN A 55 -2.38 -7.92 1.99
N LEU A 56 -2.14 -7.46 0.76
CA LEU A 56 -1.74 -6.10 0.45
C LEU A 56 -2.80 -5.08 0.86
N ILE A 57 -4.06 -5.30 0.49
CA ILE A 57 -5.17 -4.41 0.88
C ILE A 57 -5.26 -4.32 2.41
N GLY A 58 -5.20 -5.45 3.12
CA GLY A 58 -5.23 -5.47 4.58
C GLY A 58 -4.05 -4.72 5.20
N TYR A 59 -2.84 -4.92 4.66
CA TYR A 59 -1.65 -4.23 5.14
C TYR A 59 -1.72 -2.72 4.89
N ILE A 60 -2.02 -2.28 3.67
CA ILE A 60 -2.10 -0.86 3.30
C ILE A 60 -3.18 -0.17 4.14
N SER A 61 -4.35 -0.78 4.29
CA SER A 61 -5.44 -0.26 5.14
C SER A 61 -4.97 -0.01 6.57
N SER A 62 -4.16 -0.90 7.14
CA SER A 62 -3.59 -0.75 8.49
C SER A 62 -2.48 0.29 8.60
N LYS A 63 -2.04 0.88 7.49
CA LYS A 63 -0.90 1.81 7.39
C LYS A 63 -1.27 3.16 6.78
N VAL A 64 -2.54 3.40 6.45
CA VAL A 64 -2.99 4.66 5.82
C VAL A 64 -2.53 5.90 6.59
N MET A 65 -2.72 5.93 7.91
CA MET A 65 -2.26 7.06 8.74
C MET A 65 -0.74 7.27 8.64
N LEU A 66 0.05 6.20 8.73
CA LEU A 66 1.51 6.27 8.60
C LEU A 66 1.94 6.77 7.21
N ILE A 67 1.25 6.34 6.15
CA ILE A 67 1.51 6.79 4.78
C ILE A 67 1.25 8.30 4.65
N ARG A 68 0.16 8.79 5.25
CA ARG A 68 -0.17 10.23 5.29
C ARG A 68 0.87 11.02 6.09
N ASP A 69 1.28 10.51 7.26
CA ASP A 69 2.29 11.14 8.11
C ASP A 69 3.63 11.29 7.37
N ILE A 70 4.07 10.25 6.65
CA ILE A 70 5.30 10.28 5.85
C ILE A 70 5.17 11.24 4.65
N ALA A 71 4.00 11.30 4.01
CA ALA A 71 3.78 12.19 2.87
C ALA A 71 3.71 13.68 3.25
N GLY A 72 3.31 13.98 4.50
CA GLY A 72 3.24 15.33 5.04
C GLY A 72 4.50 15.80 5.79
N SER A 73 5.52 14.95 5.91
CA SER A 73 6.80 15.26 6.57
C SER A 73 7.77 16.07 5.73
#